data_AF-A0A180GXS2-F1
#
_entry.id   AF-A0A180GXS2-F1
#
_cell.length_a   1.000
_cell.length_b   1.000
_cell.length_c   1.000
_cell.angle_alpha   90.00
_cell.angle_beta   90.00
_cell.angle_gamma   90.00
#
_symmetry.space_group_name_H-M   'P 1'
#
loop_
_entity.id
_entity.type
_entity.pdbx_description
1 polymer ?
#
loop_
_entity_poly.entity_id
_entity_poly.type
_entity_poly.pdbx_seq_one_letter_code
_entity_poly.pdbx_strand_id
1 'polypeptide(L)'
;MPPKSTPALLLGLALLVLLHPAHSAGYPRPVHDDSLPLIFNLSDPGGVLNFHRAESLLSRILVPRPVESGNLSDCRALFAAHFRTLQAVFAVPPAANLFANARSPPAYSPVPLTEIRSWALDAHRFQTQTPLGLKTFENQVFTHDPSAPRRLVLAAHIDSKFFPTPPHSLFVGATDSAAPVAIILQLAQALTPLLDRKLRHDLASPAAAAERITLQVVLLDGEEAFQEWSDSDSLYGARSISLSPSV
;
A
#
# COMPACT_ATOMS: atom_id res chain seq x y z
N MET A 1 46.21 15.68 6.89
CA MET A 1 45.15 14.98 6.13
C MET A 1 45.05 13.55 6.62
N PRO A 2 44.03 13.18 7.40
CA PRO A 2 43.64 11.79 7.60
C PRO A 2 42.50 11.39 6.65
N PRO A 3 42.34 10.09 6.34
CA PRO A 3 41.44 9.62 5.29
C PRO A 3 39.96 9.67 5.72
N LYS A 4 39.10 9.91 4.71
CA LYS A 4 37.65 9.98 4.80
C LYS A 4 37.07 8.65 5.29
N SER A 5 36.29 8.71 6.37
CA SER A 5 35.37 7.65 6.77
C SER A 5 34.22 7.58 5.77
N THR A 6 34.09 6.48 5.04
CA THR A 6 32.87 6.12 4.30
C THR A 6 31.77 5.78 5.31
N PRO A 7 30.60 6.44 5.27
CA PRO A 7 29.46 5.95 6.03
C PRO A 7 28.91 4.73 5.31
N ALA A 8 28.87 3.60 6.01
CA ALA A 8 28.14 2.43 5.57
C ALA A 8 26.65 2.79 5.49
N LEU A 9 26.08 2.81 4.29
CA LEU A 9 24.64 2.86 4.07
C LEU A 9 24.08 1.53 4.60
N LEU A 10 23.55 1.52 5.82
CA LEU A 10 22.70 0.45 6.30
C LEU A 10 21.34 0.60 5.62
N LEU A 11 21.16 -0.10 4.50
CA LEU A 11 19.87 -0.23 3.83
C LEU A 11 19.05 -1.27 4.61
N GLY A 12 18.28 -0.81 5.60
CA GLY A 12 17.33 -1.63 6.34
C GLY A 12 16.04 -1.78 5.55
N LEU A 13 15.76 -2.97 5.03
CA LEU A 13 14.45 -3.34 4.50
C LEU A 13 13.45 -3.37 5.67
N ALA A 14 12.83 -2.23 6.00
CA ALA A 14 11.82 -2.15 7.06
C ALA A 14 10.44 -2.50 6.49
N LEU A 15 10.10 -3.79 6.52
CA LEU A 15 8.71 -4.24 6.46
C LEU A 15 8.04 -3.85 7.78
N LEU A 16 7.48 -2.64 7.86
CA LEU A 16 6.84 -2.14 9.08
C LEU A 16 5.45 -2.78 9.23
N VAL A 17 5.38 -3.93 9.89
CA VAL A 17 4.11 -4.49 10.38
C VAL A 17 3.76 -3.77 11.68
N LEU A 18 2.90 -2.76 11.62
CA LEU A 18 2.37 -2.09 12.82
C LEU A 18 1.38 -3.02 13.56
N LEU A 19 1.91 -3.85 14.46
CA LEU A 19 1.10 -4.57 15.45
C LEU A 19 0.82 -3.64 16.64
N HIS A 20 -0.44 -3.28 16.84
CA HIS A 20 -0.88 -2.72 18.13
C HIS A 20 -0.67 -3.77 19.24
N PRO A 21 -0.17 -3.40 20.44
CA PRO A 21 0.02 -4.35 21.52
C PRO A 21 -1.33 -4.57 22.23
N ALA A 22 -2.15 -5.45 21.67
CA ALA A 22 -3.23 -6.07 22.42
C ALA A 22 -2.71 -7.39 23.02
N HIS A 23 -2.35 -7.33 24.31
CA HIS A 23 -2.25 -8.43 25.27
C HIS A 23 -1.79 -9.80 24.75
N SER A 24 -0.57 -10.18 25.17
CA SER A 24 0.02 -11.49 24.97
C SER A 24 -0.85 -12.63 25.53
N ALA A 25 -1.48 -13.40 24.65
CA ALA A 25 -1.91 -14.76 24.95
C ALA A 25 -1.91 -15.59 23.66
N GLY A 26 -0.85 -16.37 23.45
CA GLY A 26 -0.83 -17.58 22.63
C GLY A 26 -0.97 -17.43 21.11
N TYR A 27 0.17 -17.33 20.41
CA TYR A 27 0.27 -17.85 19.03
C TYR A 27 1.06 -19.17 19.06
N PRO A 28 0.41 -20.34 19.15
CA PRO A 28 1.12 -21.60 19.13
C PRO A 28 1.06 -22.22 17.73
N ARG A 29 1.68 -21.62 16.70
CA ARG A 29 2.08 -22.34 15.47
C ARG A 29 3.30 -21.67 14.82
N PRO A 30 4.43 -22.38 14.63
CA PRO A 30 5.49 -21.88 13.77
C PRO A 30 4.97 -21.71 12.33
N VAL A 31 5.61 -20.84 11.55
CA VAL A 31 5.28 -20.52 10.14
C VAL A 31 5.30 -21.76 9.22
N HIS A 32 5.72 -22.93 9.72
CA HIS A 32 5.56 -24.24 9.09
C HIS A 32 4.12 -24.76 9.26
N ASP A 33 3.19 -24.25 8.46
CA ASP A 33 1.85 -24.83 8.28
C ASP A 33 1.70 -25.23 6.79
N ASP A 34 0.86 -26.22 6.50
CA ASP A 34 0.55 -26.75 5.15
C ASP A 34 -0.03 -25.70 4.19
N SER A 35 -0.23 -24.48 4.69
CA SER A 35 -0.61 -23.28 3.93
C SER A 35 0.53 -22.63 3.15
N LEU A 36 1.81 -22.82 3.54
CA LEU A 36 2.95 -22.23 2.80
C LEU A 36 3.04 -22.74 1.35
N PRO A 37 2.91 -24.06 1.06
CA PRO A 37 2.86 -24.55 -0.31
C PRO A 37 1.68 -24.00 -1.11
N LEU A 38 0.56 -23.68 -0.45
CA LEU A 38 -0.57 -23.03 -1.13
C LEU A 38 -0.16 -21.66 -1.65
N ILE A 39 0.59 -20.85 -0.89
CA ILE A 39 1.07 -19.53 -1.33
C ILE A 39 1.87 -19.60 -2.64
N PHE A 40 2.77 -20.58 -2.77
CA PHE A 40 3.53 -20.79 -4.01
C PHE A 40 2.68 -21.27 -5.19
N ASN A 41 1.53 -21.90 -4.91
CA ASN A 41 0.54 -22.30 -5.92
C ASN A 41 -0.52 -21.22 -6.20
N LEU A 42 -0.56 -20.10 -5.47
CA LEU A 42 -1.56 -19.05 -5.65
C LEU A 42 -1.30 -18.18 -6.90
N SER A 43 -0.06 -18.13 -7.41
CA SER A 43 0.28 -17.36 -8.61
C SER A 43 1.70 -17.63 -9.12
N ASP A 44 1.90 -17.69 -10.44
CA ASP A 44 3.23 -17.59 -11.06
C ASP A 44 3.77 -16.14 -10.92
N PRO A 45 4.81 -15.89 -10.09
CA PRO A 45 5.34 -14.55 -9.92
C PRO A 45 6.07 -14.04 -11.17
N GLY A 46 6.39 -14.90 -12.13
CA GLY A 46 7.15 -14.55 -13.33
C GLY A 46 6.45 -13.54 -14.24
N GLY A 47 5.12 -13.41 -14.18
CA GLY A 47 4.38 -12.37 -14.89
C GLY A 47 4.61 -10.95 -14.33
N VAL A 48 4.94 -10.84 -13.05
CA VAL A 48 5.01 -9.55 -12.32
C VAL A 48 6.43 -9.20 -11.92
N LEU A 49 7.23 -10.18 -11.47
CA LEU A 49 8.56 -9.95 -10.89
C LEU A 49 9.72 -10.26 -11.84
N ASN A 50 9.48 -10.82 -13.03
CA ASN A 50 10.57 -11.15 -13.95
C ASN A 50 11.07 -9.90 -14.70
N PHE A 51 12.10 -9.26 -14.15
CA PHE A 51 12.69 -8.06 -14.73
C PHE A 51 13.34 -8.25 -16.12
N HIS A 52 13.54 -9.50 -16.58
CA HIS A 52 13.98 -9.78 -17.95
C HIS A 52 12.85 -9.69 -18.98
N ARG A 53 11.58 -9.64 -18.54
CA ARG A 53 10.43 -9.44 -19.41
C ARG A 53 10.00 -7.97 -19.33
N ALA A 54 10.15 -7.23 -20.43
CA ALA A 54 9.77 -5.82 -20.51
C ALA A 54 8.31 -5.55 -20.11
N GLU A 55 7.42 -6.52 -20.36
CA GLU A 55 6.00 -6.42 -20.01
C GLU A 55 5.68 -6.73 -18.55
N SER A 56 6.64 -7.20 -17.77
CA SER A 56 6.43 -7.45 -16.35
C SER A 56 6.15 -6.14 -15.61
N LEU A 57 5.33 -6.22 -14.57
CA LEU A 57 5.02 -5.06 -13.73
C LEU A 57 6.30 -4.42 -13.18
N LEU A 58 7.24 -5.22 -12.67
CA LEU A 58 8.51 -4.74 -12.15
C LEU A 58 9.29 -3.97 -13.22
N SER A 59 9.44 -4.52 -14.43
CA SER A 59 10.13 -3.83 -15.53
C SER A 59 9.46 -2.49 -15.89
N ARG A 60 8.13 -2.42 -15.87
CA ARG A 60 7.38 -1.19 -16.18
C ARG A 60 7.56 -0.07 -15.16
N ILE A 61 7.89 -0.40 -13.91
CA ILE A 61 8.10 0.59 -12.84
C ILE A 61 9.57 0.83 -12.50
N LEU A 62 10.50 0.09 -13.11
CA LEU A 62 11.96 0.30 -13.02
C LEU A 62 12.40 1.51 -13.88
N VAL A 63 11.82 2.66 -13.58
CA VAL A 63 12.09 3.94 -14.23
C VAL A 63 12.31 5.03 -13.16
N PRO A 64 13.08 6.10 -13.44
CA PRO A 64 13.16 7.24 -12.52
C PRO A 64 11.78 7.86 -12.36
N ARG A 65 11.31 7.94 -11.11
CA ARG A 65 9.97 8.38 -10.75
C ARG A 65 9.99 9.33 -9.55
N PRO A 66 10.77 10.43 -9.61
CA PRO A 66 10.75 11.42 -8.54
C PRO A 66 9.37 12.07 -8.41
N VAL A 67 9.10 12.66 -7.25
CA VAL A 67 7.87 13.41 -6.95
C VAL A 67 7.54 14.38 -8.09
N GLU A 68 6.26 14.46 -8.46
CA GLU A 68 5.70 15.23 -9.60
C GLU A 68 6.15 14.82 -11.01
N SER A 69 6.96 13.77 -11.18
CA SER A 69 7.31 13.29 -12.53
C SER A 69 6.13 12.64 -13.26
N GLY A 70 6.18 12.67 -14.60
CA GLY A 70 5.25 11.92 -15.46
C GLY A 70 5.31 10.43 -15.17
N ASN A 71 6.51 9.85 -15.06
CA ASN A 71 6.72 8.44 -14.75
C ASN A 71 6.05 8.01 -13.42
N LEU A 72 6.13 8.84 -12.38
CA LEU A 72 5.46 8.55 -11.11
C LEU A 72 3.94 8.58 -11.26
N SER A 73 3.41 9.52 -12.05
CA SER A 73 1.98 9.61 -12.36
C SER A 73 1.50 8.39 -13.16
N ASP A 74 2.29 7.93 -14.12
CA ASP A 74 2.00 6.71 -14.91
C ASP A 74 2.06 5.45 -14.03
N CYS A 75 3.01 5.38 -13.09
CA CYS A 75 3.07 4.31 -12.10
C CYS A 75 1.79 4.27 -11.24
N ARG A 76 1.33 5.41 -10.72
CA ARG A 76 0.06 5.50 -9.96
C ARG A 76 -1.13 5.04 -10.79
N ALA A 77 -1.19 5.39 -12.07
CA ALA A 77 -2.25 4.94 -12.97
C ALA A 77 -2.20 3.41 -13.20
N LEU A 78 -0.99 2.85 -13.34
CA LEU A 78 -0.75 1.42 -13.45
C LEU A 78 -1.17 0.67 -12.19
N PHE A 79 -0.83 1.16 -10.99
CA PHE A 79 -1.24 0.55 -9.72
C PHE A 79 -2.76 0.57 -9.55
N ALA A 80 -3.39 1.71 -9.84
CA ALA A 80 -4.84 1.82 -9.82
C ALA A 80 -5.50 0.87 -10.84
N ALA A 81 -4.91 0.69 -12.03
CA ALA A 81 -5.37 -0.27 -13.02
C ALA A 81 -5.25 -1.72 -12.51
N HIS A 82 -4.12 -2.07 -11.89
CA HIS A 82 -3.90 -3.38 -11.27
C HIS A 82 -4.99 -3.71 -10.26
N PHE A 83 -5.25 -2.82 -9.30
CA PHE A 83 -6.32 -3.10 -8.31
C PHE A 83 -7.71 -3.12 -8.94
N ARG A 84 -7.98 -2.28 -9.96
CA ARG A 84 -9.25 -2.33 -10.72
C ARG A 84 -9.51 -3.70 -11.36
N THR A 85 -8.49 -4.39 -11.87
CA THR A 85 -8.69 -5.75 -12.44
C THR A 85 -8.97 -6.80 -11.38
N LEU A 86 -8.62 -6.55 -10.12
CA LEU A 86 -8.89 -7.41 -8.97
C LEU A 86 -10.23 -7.12 -8.29
N GLN A 87 -10.93 -6.03 -8.65
CA GLN A 87 -12.16 -5.63 -7.98
C GLN A 87 -13.31 -6.60 -8.25
N ALA A 88 -14.08 -6.84 -7.20
CA ALA A 88 -15.36 -7.50 -7.26
C ALA A 88 -16.40 -6.68 -6.46
N VAL A 89 -17.68 -6.89 -6.77
CA VAL A 89 -18.80 -6.28 -6.03
C VAL A 89 -19.50 -7.37 -5.24
N PHE A 90 -19.72 -7.12 -3.96
CA PHE A 90 -20.36 -8.04 -3.03
C PHE A 90 -21.64 -7.41 -2.52
N ALA A 91 -22.77 -8.09 -2.68
CA ALA A 91 -24.02 -7.68 -2.05
C ALA A 91 -23.91 -7.86 -0.53
N VAL A 92 -24.33 -6.85 0.22
CA VAL A 92 -24.35 -6.88 1.69
C VAL A 92 -25.78 -7.19 2.13
N PRO A 93 -26.02 -8.37 2.73
CA PRO A 93 -27.36 -8.70 3.22
C PRO A 93 -27.71 -7.81 4.42
N PRO A 94 -28.99 -7.41 4.60
CA PRO A 94 -29.40 -6.61 5.76
C PRO A 94 -29.01 -7.23 7.11
N ALA A 95 -28.96 -8.56 7.18
CA ALA A 95 -28.54 -9.30 8.37
C ALA A 95 -27.06 -9.07 8.76
N ALA A 96 -26.20 -8.63 7.83
CA ALA A 96 -24.79 -8.33 8.12
C ALA A 96 -24.61 -7.09 9.02
N ASN A 97 -25.66 -6.27 9.18
CA ASN A 97 -25.69 -5.12 10.07
C ASN A 97 -24.51 -4.14 9.86
N LEU A 98 -24.14 -3.92 8.61
CA LEU A 98 -23.09 -2.98 8.21
C LEU A 98 -23.70 -1.66 7.77
N PHE A 99 -23.07 -0.56 8.17
CA PHE A 99 -23.55 0.79 7.88
C PHE A 99 -22.41 1.65 7.35
N ALA A 100 -22.74 2.53 6.40
CA ALA A 100 -21.91 3.65 6.05
C ALA A 100 -22.33 4.87 6.88
N ASN A 101 -21.35 5.68 7.30
CA ASN A 101 -21.62 7.00 7.83
C ASN A 101 -22.17 7.86 6.69
N ALA A 102 -23.47 8.10 6.68
CA ALA A 102 -24.06 8.99 5.70
C ALA A 102 -24.05 10.42 6.25
N ARG A 103 -23.29 11.27 5.56
CA ARG A 103 -23.23 12.75 5.63
C ARG A 103 -22.09 13.35 6.48
N SER A 104 -21.60 14.49 5.98
CA SER A 104 -20.76 15.43 6.73
C SER A 104 -21.54 16.03 7.92
N PRO A 105 -20.84 16.51 8.96
CA PRO A 105 -21.47 17.10 10.16
C PRO A 105 -22.61 18.08 9.84
N PRO A 106 -23.67 18.20 10.69
CA PRO A 106 -23.73 17.77 12.10
C PRO A 106 -24.62 16.55 12.41
N ALA A 107 -25.28 15.93 11.43
CA ALA A 107 -26.19 14.81 11.67
C ALA A 107 -25.70 13.53 10.98
N TYR A 108 -25.11 12.63 11.76
CA TYR A 108 -24.74 11.28 11.33
C TYR A 108 -25.96 10.36 11.48
N SER A 109 -26.57 9.96 10.36
CA SER A 109 -27.51 8.84 10.36
C SER A 109 -26.83 7.67 9.66
N PRO A 110 -26.64 6.51 10.33
CA PRO A 110 -26.09 5.35 9.66
C PRO A 110 -27.07 4.91 8.55
N VAL A 111 -26.54 4.71 7.35
CA VAL A 111 -27.30 4.14 6.23
C VAL A 111 -26.81 2.69 6.03
N PRO A 112 -27.73 1.71 5.96
CA PRO A 112 -27.35 0.33 5.68
C PRO A 112 -26.49 0.24 4.42
N LEU A 113 -25.35 -0.41 4.53
CA LEU A 113 -24.50 -0.68 3.38
C LEU A 113 -25.14 -1.79 2.56
N THR A 114 -25.35 -1.56 1.27
CA THR A 114 -26.01 -2.52 0.36
C THR A 114 -25.01 -3.29 -0.50
N GLU A 115 -23.83 -2.72 -0.73
CA GLU A 115 -22.77 -3.35 -1.50
C GLU A 115 -21.39 -2.95 -0.98
N ILE A 116 -20.42 -3.83 -1.16
CA ILE A 116 -18.99 -3.56 -0.98
C ILE A 116 -18.31 -3.75 -2.33
N ARG A 117 -17.60 -2.72 -2.78
CA ARG A 117 -16.65 -2.83 -3.89
C ARG A 117 -15.28 -3.12 -3.31
N SER A 118 -14.72 -4.30 -3.60
CA SER A 118 -13.41 -4.65 -3.08
C SER A 118 -12.30 -3.81 -3.69
N TRP A 119 -11.17 -3.74 -3.00
CA TRP A 119 -9.99 -2.96 -3.40
C TRP A 119 -10.36 -1.51 -3.74
N ALA A 120 -11.13 -0.87 -2.87
CA ALA A 120 -11.49 0.54 -3.05
C ALA A 120 -10.23 1.41 -2.92
N LEU A 121 -10.06 2.33 -3.85
CA LEU A 121 -8.98 3.30 -3.87
C LEU A 121 -9.41 4.57 -3.14
N ASP A 122 -8.62 4.99 -2.16
CA ASP A 122 -8.62 6.33 -1.60
C ASP A 122 -7.29 7.02 -1.98
N ALA A 123 -7.37 8.14 -2.68
CA ALA A 123 -6.23 8.91 -3.14
C ALA A 123 -6.03 10.12 -2.24
N HIS A 124 -4.97 10.08 -1.42
CA HIS A 124 -4.68 11.11 -0.46
C HIS A 124 -3.69 12.12 -1.04
N ARG A 125 -4.24 13.23 -1.56
CA ARG A 125 -3.48 14.33 -2.18
C ARG A 125 -3.26 15.47 -1.20
N PHE A 126 -2.03 15.98 -1.15
CA PHE A 126 -1.68 17.13 -0.33
C PHE A 126 -0.52 17.91 -0.95
N GLN A 127 -0.32 19.13 -0.47
CA GLN A 127 0.82 19.97 -0.81
C GLN A 127 1.57 20.36 0.44
N THR A 128 2.90 20.39 0.36
CA THR A 128 3.73 20.87 1.47
C THR A 128 5.03 21.46 0.95
N GLN A 129 5.62 22.32 1.78
CA GLN A 129 6.90 22.96 1.49
C GLN A 129 8.03 21.93 1.58
N THR A 130 8.96 22.00 0.63
CA THR A 130 10.21 21.23 0.60
C THR A 130 11.38 22.20 0.39
N PRO A 131 12.64 21.75 0.52
CA PRO A 131 13.81 22.57 0.18
C PRO A 131 13.83 23.04 -1.28
N LEU A 132 13.06 22.40 -2.17
CA LEU A 132 12.95 22.76 -3.59
C LEU A 132 11.62 23.46 -3.94
N GLY A 133 10.95 24.04 -2.95
CA GLY A 133 9.69 24.76 -3.14
C GLY A 133 8.47 23.96 -2.70
N LEU A 134 7.30 24.48 -3.00
CA LEU A 134 6.04 23.79 -2.77
C LEU A 134 5.93 22.58 -3.71
N LYS A 135 5.59 21.41 -3.16
CA LYS A 135 5.42 20.16 -3.91
C LYS A 135 4.08 19.50 -3.63
N THR A 136 3.55 18.83 -4.63
CA THR A 136 2.32 18.04 -4.55
C THR A 136 2.65 16.56 -4.44
N PHE A 137 2.00 15.89 -3.48
CA PHE A 137 2.18 14.48 -3.20
C PHE A 137 0.82 13.76 -3.29
N GLU A 138 0.85 12.48 -3.64
CA GLU A 138 -0.33 11.62 -3.69
C GLU A 138 0.00 10.20 -3.23
N ASN A 139 -0.47 9.86 -2.02
CA ASN A 139 -0.50 8.48 -1.56
C ASN A 139 -1.70 7.76 -2.19
N GLN A 140 -1.58 6.46 -2.47
CA GLN A 140 -2.69 5.61 -2.89
C GLN A 140 -2.97 4.52 -1.85
N VAL A 141 -4.19 4.47 -1.34
CA VAL A 141 -4.63 3.48 -0.36
C VAL A 141 -5.65 2.56 -1.02
N PHE A 142 -5.36 1.27 -1.07
CA PHE A 142 -6.26 0.26 -1.62
C PHE A 142 -6.72 -0.66 -0.49
N THR A 143 -8.04 -0.70 -0.23
CA THR A 143 -8.59 -1.51 0.87
C THR A 143 -9.49 -2.60 0.31
N HIS A 144 -9.21 -3.88 0.59
CA HIS A 144 -10.00 -5.00 0.05
C HIS A 144 -11.45 -4.97 0.55
N ASP A 145 -11.69 -4.75 1.83
CA ASP A 145 -13.02 -4.53 2.42
C ASP A 145 -13.02 -3.23 3.22
N PRO A 146 -13.45 -2.09 2.62
CA PRO A 146 -13.46 -0.79 3.28
C PRO A 146 -14.33 -0.74 4.54
N SER A 147 -15.27 -1.67 4.69
CA SER A 147 -16.17 -1.74 5.84
C SER A 147 -15.58 -2.51 7.03
N ALA A 148 -14.45 -3.21 6.86
CA ALA A 148 -13.82 -3.96 7.93
C ALA A 148 -13.19 -3.00 8.97
N PRO A 149 -13.43 -3.22 10.27
CA PRO A 149 -12.91 -2.35 11.33
C PRO A 149 -11.40 -2.53 11.58
N ARG A 150 -10.82 -3.66 11.16
CA ARG A 150 -9.40 -3.97 11.35
C ARG A 150 -8.70 -4.15 10.01
N ARG A 151 -7.48 -3.62 9.91
CA ARG A 151 -6.69 -3.61 8.66
C ARG A 151 -5.32 -4.22 8.94
N LEU A 152 -4.96 -5.25 8.19
CA LEU A 152 -3.56 -5.65 8.02
C LEU A 152 -3.01 -4.78 6.89
N VAL A 153 -1.99 -3.97 7.18
CA VAL A 153 -1.45 -3.00 6.22
C VAL A 153 -0.14 -3.52 5.64
N LEU A 154 -0.05 -3.51 4.31
CA LEU A 154 1.21 -3.61 3.57
C LEU A 154 1.52 -2.25 2.98
N ALA A 155 2.74 -1.75 3.18
CA ALA A 155 3.13 -0.43 2.71
C ALA A 155 4.50 -0.43 2.04
N ALA A 156 4.65 0.44 1.06
CA ALA A 156 5.92 0.81 0.44
C ALA A 156 5.79 2.24 -0.09
N HIS A 157 6.90 2.97 -0.20
CA HIS A 157 6.88 4.20 -0.97
C HIS A 157 6.87 3.90 -2.47
N ILE A 158 6.53 4.88 -3.30
CA ILE A 158 6.46 4.73 -4.76
C ILE A 158 7.36 5.71 -5.50
N ASP A 159 7.76 6.81 -4.88
CA ASP A 159 8.73 7.74 -5.44
C ASP A 159 10.13 7.11 -5.48
N SER A 160 10.98 7.64 -6.35
CA SER A 160 12.42 7.37 -6.34
C SER A 160 13.17 8.67 -6.04
N LYS A 161 14.35 8.57 -5.44
CA LYS A 161 15.18 9.73 -5.13
C LYS A 161 15.35 10.70 -6.30
N PHE A 162 15.10 11.98 -6.02
CA PHE A 162 15.42 13.05 -6.95
C PHE A 162 16.92 13.33 -6.95
N PHE A 163 17.52 13.30 -8.12
CA PHE A 163 18.89 13.78 -8.35
C PHE A 163 18.87 14.81 -9.49
N PRO A 164 19.53 15.97 -9.32
CA PRO A 164 19.39 17.09 -10.25
C PRO A 164 20.13 16.88 -11.57
N THR A 165 21.16 16.03 -11.61
CA THR A 165 22.05 15.91 -12.78
C THR A 165 22.38 14.46 -13.14
N PRO A 166 22.58 14.15 -14.44
CA PRO A 166 23.10 12.86 -14.87
C PRO A 166 24.52 12.59 -14.32
N PRO A 167 24.91 11.31 -14.14
CA PRO A 167 24.10 10.11 -14.38
C PRO A 167 23.11 9.80 -13.26
N HIS A 168 23.20 10.48 -12.11
CA HIS A 168 22.38 10.20 -10.93
C HIS A 168 20.89 10.44 -11.16
N SER A 169 20.52 11.39 -12.03
CA SER A 169 19.12 11.62 -12.43
C SER A 169 18.44 10.41 -13.11
N LEU A 170 19.22 9.36 -13.45
CA LEU A 170 18.72 8.09 -13.99
C LEU A 170 18.47 7.04 -12.90
N PHE A 171 18.53 7.42 -11.62
CA PHE A 171 18.28 6.51 -10.51
C PHE A 171 16.85 5.95 -10.58
N VAL A 172 16.75 4.63 -10.76
CA VAL A 172 15.47 3.92 -10.92
C VAL A 172 14.90 3.39 -9.61
N GLY A 173 15.66 3.42 -8.52
CA GLY A 173 15.18 2.92 -7.22
C GLY A 173 14.70 1.47 -7.28
N ALA A 174 15.55 0.54 -7.73
CA ALA A 174 15.15 -0.84 -8.00
C ALA A 174 14.73 -1.60 -6.73
N THR A 175 15.54 -1.51 -5.67
CA THR A 175 15.19 -2.00 -4.33
C THR A 175 14.50 -0.92 -3.48
N ASP A 176 14.44 0.29 -4.02
CA ASP A 176 14.13 1.54 -3.32
C ASP A 176 13.10 2.37 -4.11
N SER A 177 11.89 1.88 -4.30
CA SER A 177 11.26 0.66 -3.78
C SER A 177 10.48 -0.10 -4.86
N ALA A 178 10.97 -0.13 -6.11
CA ALA A 178 10.27 -0.79 -7.22
C ALA A 178 9.98 -2.28 -6.93
N ALA A 179 10.97 -3.01 -6.41
CA ALA A 179 10.79 -4.41 -6.02
C ALA A 179 9.79 -4.60 -4.87
N PRO A 180 9.87 -3.88 -3.73
CA PRO A 180 8.82 -3.89 -2.70
C PRO A 180 7.40 -3.65 -3.24
N VAL A 181 7.22 -2.63 -4.08
CA VAL A 181 5.92 -2.33 -4.69
C VAL A 181 5.43 -3.50 -5.55
N ALA A 182 6.28 -4.05 -6.42
CA ALA A 182 5.90 -5.17 -7.26
C ALA A 182 5.53 -6.43 -6.45
N ILE A 183 6.25 -6.70 -5.36
CA ILE A 183 5.93 -7.80 -4.43
C ILE A 183 4.57 -7.61 -3.78
N ILE A 184 4.27 -6.40 -3.28
CA ILE A 184 2.97 -6.10 -2.66
C ILE A 184 1.83 -6.28 -3.66
N LEU A 185 1.99 -5.82 -4.90
CA LEU A 185 0.98 -5.95 -5.95
C LEU A 185 0.75 -7.41 -6.34
N GLN A 186 1.81 -8.23 -6.40
CA GLN A 186 1.71 -9.68 -6.61
C GLN A 186 0.96 -10.35 -5.46
N LEU A 187 1.29 -10.01 -4.21
CA LEU A 187 0.63 -10.57 -3.04
C LEU A 187 -0.87 -10.22 -3.01
N ALA A 188 -1.22 -8.96 -3.31
CA ALA A 188 -2.61 -8.56 -3.42
C ALA A 188 -3.37 -9.38 -4.47
N GLN A 189 -2.78 -9.59 -5.65
CA GLN A 189 -3.36 -10.43 -6.70
C GLN A 189 -3.53 -11.88 -6.25
N ALA A 190 -2.47 -12.50 -5.71
CA ALA A 190 -2.48 -13.89 -5.27
C ALA A 190 -3.49 -14.16 -4.14
N LEU A 191 -3.66 -13.20 -3.23
CA LEU A 191 -4.55 -13.32 -2.08
C LEU A 191 -6.00 -12.94 -2.40
N THR A 192 -6.27 -12.20 -3.49
CA THR A 192 -7.63 -11.72 -3.83
C THR A 192 -8.68 -12.82 -3.81
N PRO A 193 -8.49 -14.01 -4.44
CA PRO A 193 -9.50 -15.07 -4.40
C PRO A 193 -9.80 -15.59 -2.98
N LEU A 194 -8.80 -15.56 -2.08
CA LEU A 194 -8.96 -15.96 -0.68
C LEU A 194 -9.69 -14.87 0.12
N LEU A 195 -9.32 -13.61 -0.09
CA LEU A 195 -9.96 -12.46 0.53
C LEU A 195 -11.43 -12.34 0.12
N ASP A 196 -11.76 -12.59 -1.15
CA ASP A 196 -13.13 -12.61 -1.67
C ASP A 196 -13.98 -13.72 -1.03
N ARG A 197 -13.41 -14.93 -0.86
CA ARG A 197 -14.09 -16.02 -0.14
C ARG A 197 -14.32 -15.66 1.31
N LYS A 198 -13.32 -15.08 1.97
CA LYS A 198 -13.43 -14.62 3.35
C LYS A 198 -14.53 -13.56 3.49
N LEU A 199 -14.56 -12.56 2.61
CA LEU A 199 -15.57 -11.51 2.65
C LEU A 199 -16.99 -12.08 2.49
N ARG A 200 -17.23 -13.01 1.56
CA ARG A 200 -18.54 -13.69 1.42
C ARG A 200 -18.94 -14.43 2.70
N HIS A 201 -18.00 -15.13 3.31
CA HIS A 201 -18.25 -15.85 4.56
C HIS A 201 -18.57 -14.89 5.70
N ASP A 202 -17.80 -13.81 5.83
CA ASP A 202 -18.00 -12.80 6.88
C ASP A 202 -19.36 -12.09 6.73
N LEU A 203 -19.79 -11.79 5.50
CA LEU A 203 -21.10 -11.20 5.22
C LEU A 203 -22.27 -12.16 5.51
N ALA A 204 -22.04 -13.46 5.46
CA ALA A 204 -23.04 -14.48 5.79
C ALA A 204 -23.12 -14.79 7.29
N SER A 205 -22.14 -14.34 8.10
CA SER A 205 -22.05 -14.63 9.54
C SER A 205 -22.03 -13.33 10.38
N PRO A 206 -23.21 -12.79 10.75
CA PRO A 206 -23.33 -11.49 11.43
C PRO A 206 -22.59 -11.40 12.77
N ALA A 207 -22.42 -12.53 13.47
CA ALA A 207 -21.76 -12.60 14.77
C ALA A 207 -20.27 -12.19 14.73
N ALA A 208 -19.65 -12.17 13.54
CA ALA A 208 -18.23 -11.84 13.36
C ALA A 208 -17.97 -10.40 12.89
N ALA A 209 -19.00 -9.54 12.76
CA ALA A 209 -18.88 -8.25 12.08
C ALA A 209 -17.80 -7.32 12.69
N ALA A 210 -17.66 -7.29 14.02
CA ALA A 210 -16.67 -6.50 14.75
C ALA A 210 -15.24 -7.09 14.67
N GLU A 211 -15.13 -8.38 14.34
CA GLU A 211 -13.86 -9.10 14.24
C GLU A 211 -13.36 -9.21 12.79
N ARG A 212 -14.06 -8.63 11.82
CA ARG A 212 -13.57 -8.63 10.44
C ARG A 212 -12.23 -7.90 10.34
N ILE A 213 -11.33 -8.53 9.61
CA ILE A 213 -10.02 -7.98 9.26
C ILE A 213 -9.89 -8.05 7.75
N THR A 214 -9.38 -6.98 7.16
CA THR A 214 -9.12 -6.88 5.73
C THR A 214 -7.65 -6.60 5.45
N LEU A 215 -7.24 -6.81 4.20
CA LEU A 215 -5.95 -6.37 3.70
C LEU A 215 -6.07 -4.95 3.15
N GLN A 216 -5.14 -4.09 3.54
CA GLN A 216 -4.98 -2.75 3.00
C GLN A 216 -3.56 -2.59 2.45
N VAL A 217 -3.44 -1.97 1.28
CA VAL A 217 -2.18 -1.62 0.66
C VAL A 217 -2.05 -0.10 0.64
N VAL A 218 -0.94 0.41 1.18
CA VAL A 218 -0.64 1.85 1.23
C VAL A 218 0.62 2.12 0.43
N LEU A 219 0.47 2.80 -0.69
CA LEU A 219 1.55 3.23 -1.56
C LEU A 219 1.84 4.71 -1.27
N LEU A 220 2.96 4.96 -0.60
CA LEU A 220 3.34 6.28 -0.06
C LEU A 220 4.15 7.09 -1.06
N ASP A 221 3.90 8.38 -1.15
CA ASP A 221 4.64 9.29 -2.01
C ASP A 221 5.49 10.28 -1.21
N GLY A 222 6.67 10.61 -1.72
CA GLY A 222 7.62 11.49 -1.05
C GLY A 222 8.21 10.88 0.21
N GLU A 223 8.67 9.65 0.15
CA GLU A 223 9.54 9.11 1.20
C GLU A 223 10.88 9.85 1.22
N GLU A 224 11.39 10.12 0.02
CA GLU A 224 12.75 10.59 -0.19
C GLU A 224 12.94 12.06 0.18
N ALA A 225 14.13 12.35 0.70
CA ALA A 225 14.62 13.72 0.85
C ALA A 225 14.90 14.34 -0.53
N PHE A 226 14.51 15.60 -0.72
CA PHE A 226 14.86 16.37 -1.93
C PHE A 226 16.31 16.86 -1.92
N GLN A 227 16.86 17.10 -0.72
CA GLN A 227 18.27 17.43 -0.50
C GLN A 227 18.88 16.45 0.52
N GLU A 228 19.21 16.92 1.71
CA GLU A 228 19.76 16.13 2.80
C GLU A 228 18.65 15.65 3.72
N TRP A 229 18.67 14.36 4.05
CA TRP A 229 17.67 13.74 4.91
C TRP A 229 17.56 14.45 6.26
N SER A 230 16.35 14.88 6.60
CA SER A 230 16.02 15.49 7.89
C SER A 230 14.57 15.21 8.26
N ASP A 231 14.18 15.49 9.50
CA ASP A 231 12.79 15.34 9.97
C ASP A 231 11.79 16.18 9.14
N SER A 232 12.26 17.29 8.56
CA SER A 232 11.46 18.15 7.69
C SER A 232 11.54 17.76 6.21
N ASP A 233 12.66 17.19 5.76
CA ASP A 233 12.93 16.78 4.37
C ASP A 233 13.02 15.25 4.25
N SER A 234 11.92 14.58 4.55
CA SER A 234 11.71 13.14 4.37
C SER A 234 10.26 12.76 4.71
N LEU A 235 9.85 11.55 4.36
CA LEU A 235 8.64 10.89 4.87
C LEU A 235 7.36 11.75 4.71
N TYR A 236 7.26 12.56 3.65
CA TYR A 236 6.18 13.51 3.42
C TYR A 236 4.82 12.80 3.40
N GLY A 237 4.70 11.74 2.59
CA GLY A 237 3.48 10.94 2.46
C GLY A 237 3.06 10.28 3.75
N ALA A 238 4.01 9.66 4.46
CA ALA A 238 3.77 8.95 5.71
C ALA A 238 3.36 9.90 6.85
N ARG A 239 4.01 11.06 6.97
CA ARG A 239 3.66 12.09 7.95
C ARG A 239 2.28 12.69 7.68
N SER A 240 1.95 12.91 6.42
CA SER A 240 0.66 13.52 6.06
C SER A 240 -0.51 12.57 6.32
N ILE A 241 -0.35 11.28 5.96
CA ILE A 241 -1.45 10.31 6.10
C ILE A 241 -1.71 9.89 7.55
N SER A 242 -0.68 9.88 8.42
CA SER A 242 -0.85 9.54 9.84
C SER A 242 -1.64 10.59 10.63
N LEU A 243 -1.72 11.82 10.12
CA LEU A 243 -2.53 12.89 10.67
C LEU A 243 -3.93 12.96 10.04
N SER A 244 -4.19 12.15 9.01
CA SER A 244 -5.48 12.09 8.33
C SER A 244 -6.45 11.21 9.12
N PRO A 245 -7.63 11.72 9.52
CA PRO A 245 -8.63 10.93 10.22
C PRO A 245 -9.34 9.87 9.35
N SER A 246 -8.97 9.77 8.06
CA SER A 246 -9.72 9.06 7.02
C SER A 246 -9.08 7.74 6.54
N VAL A 247 -7.86 7.41 6.96
CA VAL A 247 -7.06 6.27 6.45
C VAL A 247 -6.74 5.24 7.51
#